data_AF-A0A9E5G1S5-F1
#
_entry.id   AF-A0A9E5G1S5-F1
#
_cell.length_a   1.000
_cell.length_b   1.000
_cell.length_c   1.000
_cell.angle_alpha   90.00
_cell.angle_beta   90.00
_cell.angle_gamma   90.00
#
_symmetry.space_group_name_H-M   'P 1'
#
loop_
_entity.id
_entity.type
_entity.pdbx_description
1 polymer ?
#
loop_
_entity_poly.entity_id
_entity_poly.type
_entity_poly.pdbx_seq_one_letter_code
_entity_poly.pdbx_strand_id
1 'polypeptide(L)' 'MPLDQLLPDPNSPGLLVCEKDRDQYDPYRLPARQPDNILLPFTRPDAPVGTDPAGVISQDGDYFLITEDGEDYLEP' A
#
# COMPACT_ATOMS: atom_id res chain seq x y z
N MET A 1 23.84 -12.82 35.70
CA MET A 1 22.63 -13.64 35.84
C MET A 1 23.05 -15.08 36.05
N PRO A 2 22.46 -15.79 37.02
CA PRO A 2 22.72 -17.21 37.20
C PRO A 2 22.05 -18.04 36.08
N LEU A 3 22.62 -19.22 35.78
CA LEU A 3 22.23 -20.06 34.64
C LEU A 3 20.80 -20.63 34.76
N ASP A 4 20.32 -20.81 35.98
CA ASP A 4 18.98 -21.33 36.32
C ASP A 4 17.85 -20.34 36.01
N GLN A 5 18.17 -19.07 35.75
CA GLN A 5 17.21 -18.03 35.39
C GLN A 5 17.08 -17.80 33.89
N LEU A 6 17.83 -18.54 33.06
CA LEU A 6 17.71 -18.42 31.61
C LEU A 6 16.42 -19.07 31.10
N LEU A 7 15.83 -18.44 30.10
CA LEU A 7 14.54 -18.82 29.51
C LEU A 7 14.75 -19.19 28.03
N PRO A 8 13.95 -20.12 27.48
CA PRO A 8 14.01 -20.46 26.07
C PRO A 8 13.58 -19.28 25.18
N ASP A 9 14.31 -19.06 24.09
CA ASP A 9 13.98 -18.06 23.08
C ASP A 9 12.80 -18.52 22.19
N PRO A 10 11.76 -17.68 21.98
CA PRO A 10 10.63 -18.02 21.12
C PRO A 10 11.00 -18.22 19.64
N ASN A 11 12.08 -17.58 19.17
CA ASN A 11 12.49 -17.59 17.77
C ASN A 11 13.55 -18.64 17.44
N SER A 12 14.30 -19.13 18.42
CA SER A 12 15.46 -20.00 18.21
C SER A 12 15.39 -21.23 19.13
N PRO A 13 14.90 -22.38 18.63
CA PRO A 13 14.80 -23.59 19.43
C PRO A 13 16.15 -24.00 20.02
N GLY A 14 16.21 -24.16 21.34
CA GLY A 14 17.42 -24.57 22.07
C GLY A 14 18.35 -23.43 22.50
N LEU A 15 18.06 -22.18 22.14
CA LEU A 15 18.74 -21.01 22.68
C LEU A 15 18.11 -20.59 24.01
N LEU A 16 18.93 -20.36 25.02
CA LEU A 16 18.52 -19.83 26.33
C LEU A 16 19.00 -18.39 26.47
N VAL A 17 18.08 -17.47 26.75
CA VAL A 17 18.31 -16.02 26.87
C VAL A 17 17.83 -15.52 28.23
N CYS A 18 18.24 -14.30 28.59
CA CYS A 18 17.70 -13.68 29.78
C CYS A 18 16.33 -13.04 29.56
N GLU A 19 15.61 -12.71 30.63
CA GLU A 19 14.30 -12.05 30.52
C GLU A 19 14.34 -10.73 29.73
N LYS A 20 15.42 -9.95 29.90
CA LYS A 20 15.61 -8.68 29.18
C LYS A 20 15.82 -8.85 27.68
N ASP A 21 16.43 -9.97 27.29
CA ASP A 21 16.78 -10.28 25.90
C ASP A 21 15.80 -11.29 25.28
N ARG A 22 14.64 -11.51 25.93
CA ARG A 22 13.61 -12.41 25.40
C ARG A 22 12.82 -11.68 24.32
N ASP A 23 13.09 -12.03 23.07
CA ASP A 23 12.49 -11.38 21.91
C ASP A 23 10.99 -11.66 21.78
N GLN A 24 10.29 -10.77 21.07
CA GLN A 24 8.95 -11.05 20.56
C GLN A 24 9.04 -12.02 19.37
N TYR A 25 7.98 -12.79 19.12
CA TYR A 25 7.94 -13.68 17.95
C TYR A 25 8.21 -12.89 16.66
N ASP A 26 9.15 -13.40 15.87
CA ASP A 26 9.45 -12.90 14.55
C ASP A 26 8.19 -13.01 13.67
N PRO A 27 7.65 -11.88 13.15
CA PRO A 27 6.49 -11.88 12.29
C PRO A 27 6.65 -12.75 11.04
N TYR A 28 7.88 -13.01 10.58
CA TYR A 28 8.17 -13.86 9.44
C TYR A 28 8.18 -15.35 9.76
N ARG A 29 8.16 -15.72 11.05
CA ARG A 29 7.98 -17.12 11.50
C ARG A 29 6.53 -17.45 11.80
N LEU A 30 5.66 -16.44 11.86
CA LEU A 30 4.22 -16.62 11.98
C LEU A 30 3.62 -16.98 10.60
N PRO A 31 2.44 -17.63 10.58
CA PRO A 31 1.70 -17.85 9.34
C PRO A 31 1.47 -16.55 8.58
N ALA A 32 1.44 -16.63 7.24
CA ALA A 32 1.15 -15.49 6.40
C ALA A 32 -0.16 -14.81 6.82
N ARG A 33 -0.13 -13.46 6.88
CA ARG A 33 -1.34 -12.68 7.12
C ARG A 33 -2.34 -12.97 6.00
N GLN A 34 -3.63 -13.00 6.36
CA GLN A 34 -4.66 -13.09 5.34
C GLN A 34 -4.63 -11.82 4.47
N PRO A 35 -4.89 -11.94 3.15
CA PRO A 35 -4.97 -10.77 2.29
C PRO A 35 -6.07 -9.84 2.79
N ASP A 36 -5.79 -8.54 2.77
CA ASP A 36 -6.79 -7.54 3.11
C ASP A 36 -7.97 -7.61 2.13
N ASN A 37 -9.19 -7.40 2.63
CA ASN A 37 -10.36 -7.28 1.78
C ASN A 37 -10.45 -5.86 1.18
N ILE A 38 -9.51 -5.52 0.29
CA ILE A 38 -9.50 -4.25 -0.43
C ILE A 38 -10.43 -4.37 -1.63
N LEU A 39 -11.71 -4.06 -1.42
CA LEU A 39 -12.60 -3.68 -2.51
C LEU A 39 -12.53 -2.17 -2.66
N LEU A 40 -12.12 -1.68 -3.83
CA LEU A 40 -12.27 -0.26 -4.14
C LEU A 40 -13.77 0.06 -4.12
N PRO A 41 -14.23 1.07 -3.36
CA PRO A 41 -15.65 1.44 -3.35
C PRO A 41 -16.14 1.86 -4.73
N PHE A 42 -15.24 2.29 -5.60
CA PHE A 42 -15.49 2.66 -6.98
C PHE A 42 -14.46 2.00 -7.89
N THR A 43 -14.92 1.24 -8.87
CA THR A 43 -14.07 0.75 -9.95
C THR A 43 -13.75 1.89 -10.92
N ARG A 44 -12.59 1.82 -11.57
CA ARG A 44 -12.32 2.69 -12.72
C ARG A 44 -13.42 2.48 -13.76
N PRO A 45 -14.13 3.52 -14.21
CA PRO A 45 -15.06 3.40 -15.32
C PRO A 45 -14.32 2.92 -16.59
N ASP A 46 -14.95 2.06 -17.37
CA ASP A 46 -14.39 1.63 -18.66
C ASP A 46 -14.41 2.76 -19.69
N ALA A 47 -15.41 3.64 -19.58
CA ALA A 47 -15.49 4.85 -20.39
C ALA A 47 -14.54 5.94 -19.85
N PRO A 48 -13.91 6.73 -20.75
CA PRO A 48 -13.21 7.94 -20.35
C PRO A 48 -14.13 8.84 -19.53
N VAL A 49 -13.67 9.30 -18.37
CA VAL A 49 -14.32 10.37 -17.63
C VAL A 49 -13.91 11.66 -18.33
N GLY A 50 -14.69 12.05 -19.34
CA GLY A 50 -14.54 13.34 -20.00
C GLY A 50 -14.82 14.48 -19.03
N THR A 51 -14.23 15.63 -19.29
CA THR A 51 -14.61 16.91 -18.67
C THR A 51 -15.75 17.55 -19.46
N ASP A 52 -16.52 18.42 -18.82
CA ASP A 52 -17.50 19.29 -19.49
C ASP A 52 -17.11 20.75 -19.19
N PRO A 53 -16.57 21.51 -20.18
CA PRO A 53 -16.37 21.14 -21.58
C PRO A 53 -15.24 20.12 -21.81
N ALA A 54 -15.23 19.47 -22.97
CA ALA A 54 -14.18 18.53 -23.35
C ALA A 54 -12.83 19.27 -23.50
N GLY A 55 -11.74 18.70 -22.94
CA GLY A 55 -10.42 19.34 -23.00
C GLY A 55 -9.26 18.48 -22.52
N VAL A 56 -8.05 19.02 -22.63
CA VAL A 56 -6.78 18.37 -22.24
C VAL A 56 -6.06 19.20 -21.18
N ILE A 57 -5.58 18.54 -20.12
CA ILE A 57 -4.76 19.17 -19.08
C ILE A 57 -3.29 19.17 -19.54
N SER A 58 -2.61 20.31 -19.44
CA SER A 58 -1.17 20.41 -19.71
C SER A 58 -0.35 19.52 -18.75
N GLN A 59 0.85 19.09 -19.16
CA GLN A 59 1.67 18.18 -18.35
C GLN A 59 2.06 18.76 -16.98
N ASP A 60 2.24 20.08 -16.91
CA ASP A 60 2.49 20.82 -15.67
C ASP A 60 1.22 21.02 -14.82
N GLY A 61 0.03 20.78 -15.38
CA GLY A 61 -1.24 20.93 -14.70
C GLY A 61 -1.75 22.37 -14.59
N ASP A 62 -1.02 23.33 -15.18
CA ASP A 62 -1.30 24.76 -14.98
C ASP A 62 -2.37 25.30 -15.93
N TYR A 63 -2.59 24.62 -17.06
CA TYR A 63 -3.52 25.04 -18.09
C TYR A 63 -4.45 23.91 -18.53
N PHE A 64 -5.71 24.27 -18.76
CA PHE A 64 -6.73 23.41 -19.33
C PHE A 64 -7.10 23.94 -20.72
N LEU A 65 -6.76 23.16 -21.75
CA LEU A 65 -6.97 23.53 -23.15
C LEU A 65 -8.33 23.00 -23.59
N ILE A 66 -9.18 23.90 -24.09
CA ILE A 66 -10.51 23.60 -24.63
C ILE A 66 -10.61 24.16 -26.05
N THR A 67 -11.44 23.54 -26.89
CA THR A 67 -11.78 24.10 -28.20
C THR A 67 -12.73 25.29 -28.03
N GLU A 68 -12.77 26.21 -28.99
CA GLU A 68 -13.61 27.41 -28.93
C GLU A 68 -15.11 27.07 -28.87
N ASP A 69 -15.50 25.98 -29.54
CA ASP A 69 -16.86 25.45 -29.57
C ASP A 69 -17.18 24.49 -28.41
N GLY A 70 -16.17 24.03 -27.65
CA GLY A 70 -16.33 23.18 -26.46
C GLY A 70 -16.70 21.71 -26.71
N GLU A 71 -16.84 21.31 -27.97
CA GLU A 71 -17.45 20.03 -28.38
C GLU A 71 -16.47 19.09 -29.11
N ASP A 72 -15.25 19.54 -29.44
CA ASP A 72 -14.30 18.75 -30.25
C ASP A 72 -13.18 18.12 -29.41
N TYR A 73 -12.75 16.91 -29.80
CA TYR A 73 -11.62 16.21 -29.19
C TYR A 73 -10.30 16.74 -29.77
N LEU A 74 -9.33 17.08 -28.91
CA LEU A 74 -7.99 17.46 -29.32
C LEU A 74 -7.15 16.21 -29.64
N GLU A 75 -6.88 15.95 -30.92
CA GLU A 75 -5.91 14.95 -31.33
C GLU A 75 -4.46 15.47 -31.15
N PRO A 76 -3.55 14.67 -30.57
CA PRO A 76 -2.14 15.04 -30.41
C PRO A 76 -1.33 15.05 -31.72
#